data_AF-A0A239BY89-F1
#
_entry.id   AF-A0A239BY89-F1
#
_cell.length_a   1.000
_cell.length_b   1.000
_cell.length_c   1.000
_cell.angle_alpha   90.00
_cell.angle_beta   90.00
_cell.angle_gamma   90.00
#
_symmetry.space_group_name_H-M   'P 1'
#
loop_
_entity.id
_entity.type
_entity.pdbx_description
1 polymer ?
#
loop_
_entity_poly.entity_id
_entity_poly.type
_entity_poly.pdbx_seq_one_letter_code
_entity_poly.pdbx_strand_id
1 'polypeptide(L)'
;MTTPPSADDLPDDPSPAAPRRTNRLSTATLVTGLLVLVLSAAGVTVAAVLVAHREPEPARPIDTHGKTWASELRAGDCFSALEEQATRVLVEPSPCARPHDGEVGAELTLPAADFPGDRAVAETARKECAERTRFLRQSVFGNRLELYADRPDEKAWKDGDRDVLCLLRYPGPQRLTAPLVDTKQTELVPLARIGPGDCLTKWQISGFLPLIDCRLEHRFEVYAVFTLPDGAWPGDEAVARAADEGCRSRWDALFGPAGPRLPDGRRAGRHYEAPVLDHWKKKNRQVTCLVTGTAGPLRGSVVPR
;
A
#
# COMPACT_ATOMS: atom_id res chain seq x y z
N MET A 1 16.12 43.43 -92.49
CA MET A 1 17.52 43.18 -92.11
C MET A 1 17.47 42.41 -90.81
N THR A 2 17.78 41.14 -90.91
CA THR A 2 17.43 40.06 -89.98
C THR A 2 18.57 39.87 -88.98
N THR A 3 18.27 39.96 -87.69
CA THR A 3 19.15 39.67 -86.56
C THR A 3 19.43 38.17 -86.49
N PRO A 4 20.70 37.71 -86.40
CA PRO A 4 21.01 36.34 -86.03
C PRO A 4 21.04 36.19 -84.49
N PRO A 5 20.60 35.04 -83.95
CA PRO A 5 20.62 34.74 -82.53
C PRO A 5 22.02 34.33 -82.03
N SER A 6 22.30 34.65 -80.76
CA SER A 6 23.42 34.11 -79.98
C SER A 6 23.23 32.62 -79.74
N ALA A 7 24.23 31.82 -80.09
CA ALA A 7 24.29 30.40 -79.78
C ALA A 7 25.27 30.18 -78.61
N ASP A 8 24.70 30.07 -77.41
CA ASP A 8 25.29 29.30 -76.31
C ASP A 8 25.13 27.82 -76.69
N ASP A 9 26.23 27.14 -77.03
CA ASP A 9 26.27 25.69 -77.19
C ASP A 9 27.70 25.17 -77.00
N LEU A 10 28.01 24.76 -75.76
CA LEU A 10 29.03 23.75 -75.49
C LEU A 10 28.37 22.67 -74.61
N PRO A 11 28.55 21.38 -74.96
CA PRO A 11 27.84 20.28 -74.31
C PRO A 11 28.33 20.03 -72.88
N ASP A 12 27.38 19.86 -71.95
CA ASP A 12 27.61 19.37 -70.59
C ASP A 12 28.14 17.92 -70.60
N ASP A 13 29.29 17.72 -69.96
CA ASP A 13 29.90 16.41 -69.72
C ASP A 13 29.08 15.64 -68.66
N PRO A 14 28.68 14.37 -68.89
CA PRO A 14 27.85 13.63 -67.94
C PRO A 14 28.58 13.39 -66.61
N SER A 15 27.94 13.86 -65.53
CA SER A 15 28.34 13.64 -64.14
C SER A 15 28.62 12.14 -63.86
N PRO A 16 29.76 11.79 -63.22
CA PRO A 16 30.06 10.41 -62.89
C PRO A 16 29.06 9.85 -61.86
N ALA A 17 28.53 8.66 -62.18
CA ALA A 17 27.57 7.93 -61.37
C ALA A 17 28.04 7.73 -59.91
N ALA A 18 27.15 8.06 -58.98
CA ALA A 18 27.36 7.86 -57.55
C ALA A 18 27.61 6.37 -57.22
N PRO A 19 28.63 6.02 -56.42
CA PRO A 19 28.84 4.65 -55.98
C PRO A 19 27.69 4.20 -55.07
N ARG A 20 27.10 3.05 -55.41
CA ARG A 20 26.07 2.36 -54.61
C ARG A 20 26.61 2.10 -53.20
N ARG A 21 26.15 2.89 -52.22
CA ARG A 21 26.35 2.60 -50.79
C ARG A 21 25.55 1.36 -50.43
N THR A 22 26.21 0.22 -50.30
CA THR A 22 25.64 -0.98 -49.69
C THR A 22 25.41 -0.71 -48.20
N ASN A 23 24.14 -0.68 -47.77
CA ASN A 23 23.72 -0.40 -46.40
C ASN A 23 24.15 -1.53 -45.44
N ARG A 24 25.34 -1.41 -44.85
CA ARG A 24 25.80 -2.23 -43.71
C ARG A 24 24.95 -2.05 -42.43
N LEU A 25 24.03 -1.08 -42.42
CA LEU A 25 23.09 -0.85 -41.30
C LEU A 25 21.90 -1.84 -41.27
N SER A 26 21.55 -2.48 -42.38
CA SER A 26 20.37 -3.39 -42.43
C SER A 26 20.64 -4.77 -41.83
N THR A 27 21.90 -5.22 -41.78
CA THR A 27 22.27 -6.51 -41.18
C THR A 27 22.43 -6.42 -39.67
N ALA A 28 22.84 -5.27 -39.14
CA ALA A 28 23.04 -5.08 -37.70
C ALA A 28 21.73 -5.08 -36.90
N THR A 29 20.64 -4.55 -37.47
CA THR A 29 19.31 -4.49 -36.84
C THR A 29 18.58 -5.84 -36.80
N LEU A 30 18.77 -6.68 -37.83
CA LEU A 30 18.22 -8.04 -37.86
C LEU A 30 18.91 -8.97 -36.85
N VAL A 31 20.23 -8.87 -36.70
CA VAL A 31 20.98 -9.69 -35.74
C VAL A 31 20.66 -9.30 -34.29
N THR A 32 20.54 -8.01 -33.99
CA THR A 32 20.13 -7.55 -32.64
C THR A 32 18.68 -7.90 -32.32
N GLY A 33 17.75 -7.77 -33.28
CA GLY A 33 16.34 -8.17 -33.09
C GLY A 33 16.19 -9.67 -32.82
N LEU A 34 16.95 -10.51 -33.54
CA LEU A 34 16.95 -11.95 -33.32
C LEU A 34 17.56 -12.33 -31.95
N LEU A 35 18.64 -11.66 -31.54
CA LEU A 35 19.28 -11.91 -30.24
C LEU A 35 18.34 -11.57 -29.07
N VAL A 36 17.61 -10.45 -29.16
CA VAL A 36 16.62 -10.05 -28.16
C VAL A 36 15.49 -11.07 -28.07
N LEU A 37 14.94 -11.53 -29.20
CA LEU A 37 13.87 -12.53 -29.21
C LEU A 37 14.29 -13.87 -28.59
N VAL A 38 15.51 -14.34 -28.89
CA VAL A 38 16.05 -15.59 -28.34
C VAL A 38 16.26 -15.46 -26.82
N LEU A 39 16.78 -14.34 -26.35
CA LEU A 39 16.98 -14.08 -24.91
C LEU A 39 15.65 -13.99 -24.15
N SER A 40 14.63 -13.36 -24.74
CA SER A 40 13.28 -13.30 -24.15
C SER A 40 12.64 -14.69 -24.06
N ALA A 41 12.74 -15.50 -25.12
CA ALA A 41 12.20 -16.86 -25.14
C ALA A 41 12.91 -17.77 -24.13
N ALA A 42 14.24 -17.63 -23.99
CA ALA A 42 15.02 -18.31 -22.96
C ALA A 42 14.61 -17.85 -21.54
N GLY A 43 14.38 -16.56 -21.32
CA GLY A 43 13.93 -16.03 -20.03
C GLY A 43 12.54 -16.54 -19.64
N VAL A 44 11.60 -16.58 -20.59
CA VAL A 44 10.22 -17.10 -20.36
C VAL A 44 10.24 -18.60 -20.08
N THR A 45 11.05 -19.37 -20.81
CA THR A 45 11.18 -20.81 -20.57
C THR A 45 11.84 -21.11 -19.22
N VAL A 46 12.89 -20.39 -18.84
CA VAL A 46 13.49 -20.51 -17.50
C VAL A 46 12.50 -20.12 -16.41
N ALA A 47 11.73 -19.04 -16.57
CA ALA A 47 10.70 -18.65 -15.61
C ALA A 47 9.58 -19.69 -15.49
N ALA A 48 9.12 -20.25 -16.62
CA ALA A 48 8.12 -21.31 -16.62
C ALA A 48 8.64 -22.60 -15.96
N VAL A 49 9.90 -22.96 -16.20
CA VAL A 49 10.58 -24.10 -15.57
C VAL A 49 10.77 -23.87 -14.06
N LEU A 50 11.14 -22.65 -13.63
CA LEU A 50 11.23 -22.30 -12.21
C LEU A 50 9.87 -22.33 -11.49
N VAL A 51 8.80 -21.92 -12.17
CA VAL A 51 7.43 -22.04 -11.64
C VAL A 51 7.00 -23.51 -11.58
N ALA A 52 7.35 -24.31 -12.60
CA ALA A 52 7.03 -25.73 -12.66
C ALA A 52 7.86 -26.60 -11.69
N HIS A 53 9.06 -26.15 -11.29
CA HIS A 53 9.93 -26.82 -10.32
C HIS A 53 9.81 -26.27 -8.89
N ARG A 54 8.78 -25.46 -8.59
CA ARG A 54 8.38 -25.27 -7.20
C ARG A 54 7.78 -26.56 -6.69
N GLU A 55 8.62 -27.39 -6.09
CA GLU A 55 8.19 -28.52 -5.27
C GLU A 55 7.19 -28.00 -4.22
N PRO A 56 6.02 -28.67 -4.05
CA PRO A 56 5.16 -28.40 -2.92
C PRO A 56 5.96 -28.56 -1.63
N GLU A 57 5.89 -27.55 -0.76
CA GLU A 57 6.52 -27.62 0.57
C GLU A 57 6.04 -28.90 1.29
N PRO A 58 6.95 -29.70 1.89
CA PRO A 58 6.56 -30.94 2.52
C PRO A 58 5.48 -30.69 3.58
N ALA A 59 4.44 -31.53 3.55
CA ALA A 59 3.35 -31.45 4.52
C ALA A 59 3.92 -31.59 5.94
N ARG A 60 3.67 -30.58 6.78
CA ARG A 60 4.05 -30.57 8.19
C ARG A 60 3.40 -31.74 8.93
N PRO A 61 3.95 -32.19 10.07
CA PRO A 61 3.33 -33.23 10.88
C PRO A 61 1.94 -32.78 11.34
N ILE A 62 0.93 -33.33 10.69
CA ILE A 62 -0.48 -33.17 11.07
C ILE A 62 -0.78 -34.34 12.00
N ASP A 63 -1.37 -34.07 13.16
CA ASP A 63 -1.95 -35.13 13.99
C ASP A 63 -3.09 -35.85 13.24
N THR A 64 -3.58 -36.96 13.79
CA THR A 64 -4.64 -37.78 13.17
C THR A 64 -5.97 -37.05 12.95
N HIS A 65 -6.10 -35.78 13.34
CA HIS A 65 -7.30 -34.96 13.24
C HIS A 65 -7.14 -33.68 12.41
N GLY A 66 -6.03 -33.50 11.68
CA GLY A 66 -5.88 -32.32 10.83
C GLY A 66 -5.23 -31.12 11.53
N LYS A 67 -4.90 -31.23 12.83
CA LYS A 67 -4.36 -30.15 13.64
C LYS A 67 -2.85 -30.28 13.84
N THR A 68 -2.23 -29.15 14.16
CA THR A 68 -0.83 -29.06 14.58
C THR A 68 -0.66 -27.89 15.54
N TRP A 69 0.48 -27.84 16.23
CA TRP A 69 0.81 -26.71 17.09
C TRP A 69 1.08 -25.47 16.25
N ALA A 70 0.58 -24.32 16.71
CA ALA A 70 0.83 -23.04 16.08
C ALA A 70 2.34 -22.79 15.89
N SER A 71 3.18 -23.24 16.82
CA SER A 71 4.66 -23.18 16.74
C SER A 71 5.26 -23.84 15.49
N GLU A 72 4.52 -24.73 14.82
CA GLU A 72 4.94 -25.33 13.55
C GLU A 72 4.65 -24.42 12.35
N LEU A 73 3.95 -23.31 12.55
CA LEU A 73 3.66 -22.29 11.54
C LEU A 73 4.72 -21.20 11.47
N ARG A 74 4.64 -20.41 10.40
CA ARG A 74 5.46 -19.23 10.15
C ARG A 74 4.56 -18.03 9.89
N ALA A 75 5.10 -16.83 10.10
CA ALA A 75 4.40 -15.61 9.70
C ALA A 75 3.96 -15.67 8.22
N GLY A 76 2.68 -15.40 7.96
CA GLY A 76 2.02 -15.52 6.66
C GLY A 76 1.26 -16.83 6.46
N ASP A 77 1.45 -17.85 7.30
CA ASP A 77 0.68 -19.09 7.22
C ASP A 77 -0.77 -18.88 7.64
N CYS A 78 -1.69 -19.44 6.85
CA CYS A 78 -3.12 -19.40 7.15
C CYS A 78 -3.59 -20.68 7.85
N PHE A 79 -4.64 -20.54 8.65
CA PHE A 79 -5.19 -21.64 9.43
C PHE A 79 -6.71 -21.55 9.60
N SER A 80 -7.34 -22.69 9.81
CA SER A 80 -8.73 -22.85 10.25
C SER A 80 -8.74 -23.47 11.64
N ALA A 81 -9.81 -23.23 12.39
CA ALA A 81 -9.92 -23.63 13.80
C ALA A 81 -8.80 -23.06 14.68
N LEU A 82 -9.16 -22.70 15.91
CA LEU A 82 -8.19 -22.24 16.89
C LEU A 82 -8.63 -22.73 18.25
N GLU A 83 -7.73 -23.43 18.92
CA GLU A 83 -7.96 -23.98 20.25
C GLU A 83 -6.78 -23.62 21.15
N GLU A 84 -7.03 -22.79 22.16
CA GLU A 84 -6.03 -22.47 23.17
C GLU A 84 -5.92 -23.63 24.18
N GLN A 85 -4.72 -24.16 24.34
CA GLN A 85 -4.35 -25.14 25.35
C GLN A 85 -3.32 -24.54 26.30
N ALA A 86 -3.81 -23.87 27.34
CA ALA A 86 -3.02 -23.10 28.30
C ALA A 86 -2.15 -22.01 27.63
N THR A 87 -0.87 -22.28 27.39
CA THR A 87 0.09 -21.34 26.78
C THR A 87 0.30 -21.59 25.29
N ARG A 88 -0.17 -22.73 24.78
CA ARG A 88 -0.02 -23.17 23.39
C ARG A 88 -1.33 -23.10 22.63
N VAL A 89 -1.25 -23.06 21.31
CA VAL A 89 -2.40 -22.97 20.41
C VAL A 89 -2.35 -24.10 19.41
N LEU A 90 -3.44 -24.85 19.27
CA LEU A 90 -3.65 -25.80 18.17
C LEU A 90 -4.45 -25.15 17.05
N VAL A 91 -4.06 -25.43 15.82
CA VAL A 91 -4.70 -24.92 14.60
C VAL A 91 -4.72 -26.00 13.51
N GLU A 92 -5.60 -25.85 12.52
CA GLU A 92 -5.60 -26.65 11.30
C GLU A 92 -4.96 -25.83 10.17
N PRO A 93 -3.75 -26.18 9.68
CA PRO A 93 -3.11 -25.45 8.59
C PRO A 93 -3.99 -25.43 7.33
N SER A 94 -4.08 -24.26 6.68
CA SER A 94 -4.89 -24.09 5.48
C SER A 94 -4.19 -23.23 4.44
N PRO A 95 -4.22 -23.59 3.15
CA PRO A 95 -3.83 -22.69 2.07
C PRO A 95 -4.64 -21.40 2.12
N CYS A 96 -3.98 -20.25 2.09
CA CYS A 96 -4.64 -18.94 2.21
C CYS A 96 -5.68 -18.66 1.12
N ALA A 97 -5.54 -19.26 -0.07
CA ALA A 97 -6.52 -19.14 -1.15
C ALA A 97 -7.82 -19.92 -0.92
N ARG A 98 -7.89 -20.77 0.12
CA ARG A 98 -9.10 -21.49 0.53
C ARG A 98 -9.76 -20.79 1.73
N PRO A 99 -11.08 -20.97 1.94
CA PRO A 99 -11.76 -20.48 3.12
C PRO A 99 -11.07 -20.91 4.43
N HIS A 100 -10.61 -19.94 5.23
CA HIS A 100 -9.91 -20.14 6.49
C HIS A 100 -10.30 -19.08 7.54
N ASP A 101 -9.84 -19.25 8.78
CA ASP A 101 -10.29 -18.44 9.92
C ASP A 101 -9.26 -17.38 10.35
N GLY A 102 -7.97 -17.62 10.11
CA GLY A 102 -6.91 -16.71 10.54
C GLY A 102 -5.56 -16.91 9.86
N GLU A 103 -4.63 -16.03 10.20
CA GLU A 103 -3.26 -16.00 9.68
C GLU A 103 -2.28 -15.74 10.84
N VAL A 104 -1.12 -16.39 10.80
CA VAL A 104 0.00 -16.05 11.69
C VAL A 104 0.58 -14.72 11.24
N GLY A 105 0.40 -13.66 12.03
CA GLY A 105 0.78 -12.32 11.64
C GLY A 105 2.24 -11.96 11.92
N ALA A 106 2.87 -12.60 12.90
CA ALA A 106 4.27 -12.37 13.25
C ALA A 106 4.82 -13.51 14.13
N GLU A 107 6.14 -13.62 14.13
CA GLU A 107 6.92 -14.44 15.06
C GLU A 107 7.98 -13.56 15.75
N LEU A 108 8.30 -13.88 17.00
CA LEU A 108 9.38 -13.23 17.74
C LEU A 108 9.97 -14.15 18.80
N THR A 109 11.19 -13.83 19.23
CA THR A 109 11.86 -14.50 20.35
C THR A 109 12.00 -13.49 21.50
N LEU A 110 11.58 -13.89 22.71
CA LEU A 110 11.67 -13.03 23.89
C LEU A 110 13.12 -12.90 24.37
N PRO A 111 13.58 -11.68 24.74
CA PRO A 111 15.00 -11.44 25.03
C PRO A 111 15.44 -11.83 26.45
N ALA A 112 14.50 -12.19 27.33
CA ALA A 112 14.82 -12.51 28.72
C ALA A 112 15.55 -13.86 28.84
N ALA A 113 16.65 -13.87 29.60
CA ALA A 113 17.41 -15.09 29.86
C ALA A 113 16.64 -16.02 30.83
N ASP A 114 16.30 -15.48 32.01
CA ASP A 114 15.55 -16.19 33.06
C ASP A 114 14.04 -16.11 32.84
N PHE A 115 13.30 -17.11 33.33
CA PHE A 115 11.85 -17.16 33.19
C PHE A 115 11.19 -16.11 34.10
N PRO A 116 10.52 -15.08 33.55
CA PRO A 116 9.97 -13.99 34.35
C PRO A 116 8.62 -14.34 35.00
N GLY A 117 8.14 -15.58 34.82
CA GLY A 117 6.81 -16.03 35.22
C GLY A 117 5.79 -15.89 34.10
N ASP A 118 4.81 -16.80 34.07
CA ASP A 118 3.81 -16.92 32.99
C ASP A 118 3.07 -15.62 32.70
N ARG A 119 2.72 -14.88 33.76
CA ARG A 119 2.00 -13.62 33.62
C ARG A 119 2.83 -12.58 32.86
N ALA A 120 4.10 -12.43 33.20
CA ALA A 120 5.00 -11.48 32.55
C ALA A 120 5.27 -11.86 31.09
N VAL A 121 5.43 -13.16 30.82
CA VAL A 121 5.53 -13.69 29.44
C VAL A 121 4.26 -13.37 28.65
N ALA A 122 3.08 -13.63 29.20
CA ALA A 122 1.80 -13.37 28.53
C ALA A 122 1.58 -11.88 28.22
N GLU A 123 1.86 -11.00 29.18
CA GLU A 123 1.72 -9.55 29.02
C GLU A 123 2.70 -9.02 27.95
N THR A 124 3.95 -9.49 27.98
CA THR A 124 4.97 -9.12 26.98
C THR A 124 4.61 -9.63 25.59
N ALA A 125 4.23 -10.90 25.48
CA ALA A 125 3.81 -11.52 24.22
C ALA A 125 2.63 -10.77 23.58
N ARG A 126 1.58 -10.45 24.37
CA ARG A 126 0.42 -9.68 23.86
C ARG A 126 0.84 -8.30 23.35
N LYS A 127 1.71 -7.60 24.08
CA LYS A 127 2.20 -6.26 23.68
C LYS A 127 3.01 -6.33 22.38
N GLU A 128 3.98 -7.22 22.31
CA GLU A 128 4.83 -7.40 21.13
C GLU A 128 4.01 -7.84 19.91
N CYS A 129 3.09 -8.79 20.09
CA CYS A 129 2.21 -9.23 19.02
C CYS A 129 1.28 -8.12 18.54
N ALA A 130 0.72 -7.30 19.44
CA ALA A 130 -0.13 -6.17 19.04
C ALA A 130 0.64 -5.14 18.21
N GLU A 131 1.91 -4.89 18.54
CA GLU A 131 2.74 -3.95 17.80
C GLU A 131 3.18 -4.53 16.45
N ARG A 132 3.73 -5.75 16.45
CA ARG A 132 4.25 -6.40 15.23
C ARG A 132 3.18 -6.68 14.20
N THR A 133 1.95 -6.97 14.64
CA THR A 133 0.81 -7.23 13.75
C THR A 133 -0.04 -5.98 13.46
N ARG A 134 0.35 -4.80 13.96
CA ARG A 134 -0.39 -3.54 13.80
C ARG A 134 -0.74 -3.24 12.33
N PHE A 135 0.16 -3.55 11.41
CA PHE A 135 -0.05 -3.30 9.98
C PHE A 135 -1.20 -4.15 9.39
N LEU A 136 -1.49 -5.33 9.94
CA LEU A 136 -2.58 -6.19 9.48
C LEU A 136 -3.96 -5.62 9.86
N ARG A 137 -4.01 -4.67 10.79
CA ARG A 137 -5.25 -3.94 11.13
C ARG A 137 -5.77 -3.05 10.00
N GLN A 138 -4.99 -2.88 8.92
CA GLN A 138 -5.38 -2.18 7.68
C GLN A 138 -6.19 -3.04 6.72
N SER A 139 -6.27 -4.35 6.98
CA SER A 139 -7.19 -5.24 6.30
C SER A 139 -8.63 -4.77 6.48
N VAL A 140 -9.50 -5.08 5.51
CA VAL A 140 -10.96 -4.92 5.67
C VAL A 140 -11.54 -5.63 6.89
N PHE A 141 -10.84 -6.65 7.39
CA PHE A 141 -11.21 -7.41 8.59
C PHE A 141 -10.60 -6.84 9.87
N GLY A 142 -9.68 -5.88 9.76
CA GLY A 142 -8.75 -5.46 10.81
C GLY A 142 -9.40 -5.01 12.11
N ASN A 143 -10.59 -4.41 12.06
CA ASN A 143 -11.35 -3.98 13.25
C ASN A 143 -11.99 -5.13 14.04
N ARG A 144 -12.06 -6.33 13.45
CA ARG A 144 -12.65 -7.53 14.05
C ARG A 144 -11.64 -8.64 14.29
N LEU A 145 -10.38 -8.46 13.92
CA LEU A 145 -9.35 -9.48 14.17
C LEU A 145 -9.10 -9.64 15.68
N GLU A 146 -9.22 -10.87 16.15
CA GLU A 146 -8.84 -11.28 17.51
C GLU A 146 -7.36 -11.67 17.49
N LEU A 147 -6.61 -11.20 18.49
CA LEU A 147 -5.19 -11.49 18.62
C LEU A 147 -4.95 -12.57 19.68
N TYR A 148 -4.28 -13.63 19.28
CA TYR A 148 -3.81 -14.71 20.13
C TYR A 148 -2.28 -14.77 20.11
N ALA A 149 -1.69 -15.29 21.18
CA ALA A 149 -0.25 -15.45 21.30
C ALA A 149 0.07 -16.86 21.81
N ASP A 150 0.59 -17.71 20.93
CA ASP A 150 1.29 -18.93 21.35
C ASP A 150 2.61 -18.51 21.99
N ARG A 151 2.94 -19.08 23.16
CA ARG A 151 4.10 -18.66 23.95
C ARG A 151 4.65 -19.81 24.79
N PRO A 152 5.94 -19.76 25.18
CA PRO A 152 6.52 -20.77 26.05
C PRO A 152 5.91 -20.69 27.46
N ASP A 153 5.83 -21.86 28.10
CA ASP A 153 5.67 -21.99 29.55
C ASP A 153 7.05 -22.17 30.21
N GLU A 154 7.08 -22.33 31.54
CA GLU A 154 8.34 -22.52 32.27
C GLU A 154 9.14 -23.74 31.80
N LYS A 155 8.45 -24.82 31.41
CA LYS A 155 9.10 -26.05 30.95
C LYS A 155 9.82 -25.80 29.62
N ALA A 156 9.11 -25.27 28.63
CA ALA A 156 9.69 -24.92 27.34
C ALA A 156 10.83 -23.90 27.51
N TRP A 157 10.68 -22.96 28.45
CA TRP A 157 11.72 -21.99 28.77
C TRP A 157 13.01 -22.67 29.30
N LYS A 158 12.90 -23.69 30.15
CA LYS A 158 14.06 -24.46 30.61
C LYS A 158 14.74 -25.23 29.47
N ASP A 159 13.96 -25.64 28.47
CA ASP A 159 14.43 -26.32 27.27
C ASP A 159 14.97 -25.34 26.20
N GLY A 160 14.99 -24.04 26.50
CA GLY A 160 15.57 -22.99 25.66
C GLY A 160 14.58 -22.27 24.73
N ASP A 161 13.31 -22.66 24.73
CA ASP A 161 12.28 -22.03 23.92
C ASP A 161 11.91 -20.63 24.49
N ARG A 162 11.96 -19.63 23.62
CA ARG A 162 11.59 -18.23 23.90
C ARG A 162 10.62 -17.69 22.86
N ASP A 163 10.11 -18.54 21.98
CA ASP A 163 9.44 -18.15 20.76
C ASP A 163 7.95 -17.88 21.01
N VAL A 164 7.48 -16.76 20.47
CA VAL A 164 6.09 -16.34 20.52
C VAL A 164 5.60 -16.22 19.09
N LEU A 165 4.46 -16.86 18.82
CA LEU A 165 3.74 -16.72 17.55
C LEU A 165 2.47 -15.90 17.77
N CYS A 166 2.28 -14.90 16.92
CA CYS A 166 1.16 -13.98 16.97
C CYS A 166 0.12 -14.39 15.93
N LEU A 167 -1.04 -14.87 16.36
CA LEU A 167 -2.10 -15.34 15.47
C LEU A 167 -3.24 -14.31 15.43
N LEU A 168 -3.71 -13.98 14.23
CA LEU A 168 -4.90 -13.15 14.03
C LEU A 168 -6.04 -14.00 13.47
N ARG A 169 -7.15 -14.05 14.20
CA ARG A 169 -8.36 -14.77 13.79
C ARG A 169 -9.48 -13.79 13.47
N TYR A 170 -10.23 -14.05 12.41
CA TYR A 170 -11.46 -13.33 12.09
C TYR A 170 -12.69 -14.12 12.58
N PRO A 171 -13.43 -13.66 13.61
CA PRO A 171 -14.58 -14.37 14.18
C PRO A 171 -15.90 -14.07 13.42
N GLY A 172 -15.82 -13.60 12.17
CA GLY A 172 -17.00 -13.21 11.41
C GLY A 172 -17.75 -14.38 10.78
N PRO A 173 -18.96 -14.11 10.24
CA PRO A 173 -19.77 -15.15 9.61
C PRO A 173 -19.20 -15.64 8.27
N GLN A 174 -18.32 -14.85 7.65
CA GLN A 174 -17.59 -15.21 6.44
C GLN A 174 -16.17 -15.66 6.79
N ARG A 175 -15.59 -16.52 5.95
CA ARG A 175 -14.19 -16.93 6.07
C ARG A 175 -13.27 -16.06 5.22
N LEU A 176 -12.02 -15.96 5.64
CA LEU A 176 -10.96 -15.35 4.84
C LEU A 176 -10.69 -16.25 3.63
N THR A 177 -10.36 -15.66 2.48
CA THR A 177 -10.03 -16.39 1.25
C THR A 177 -8.76 -15.89 0.58
N ALA A 178 -8.01 -15.04 1.29
CA ALA A 178 -6.72 -14.51 0.89
C ALA A 178 -5.95 -14.09 2.16
N PRO A 179 -4.61 -13.97 2.08
CA PRO A 179 -3.82 -13.40 3.16
C PRO A 179 -4.34 -12.01 3.59
N LEU A 180 -4.28 -11.70 4.88
CA LEU A 180 -4.70 -10.42 5.46
C LEU A 180 -3.97 -9.24 4.82
N VAL A 181 -2.70 -9.42 4.44
CA VAL A 181 -1.92 -8.41 3.71
C VAL A 181 -2.52 -8.05 2.35
N ASP A 182 -3.10 -9.03 1.64
CA ASP A 182 -3.70 -8.84 0.33
C ASP A 182 -5.10 -8.22 0.42
N THR A 183 -5.67 -8.18 1.62
CA THR A 183 -6.97 -7.56 1.89
C THR A 183 -6.87 -6.14 2.45
N LYS A 184 -5.66 -5.56 2.48
CA LYS A 184 -5.48 -4.16 2.82
C LYS A 184 -6.09 -3.28 1.75
N GLN A 185 -6.90 -2.32 2.18
CA GLN A 185 -7.44 -1.29 1.29
C GLN A 185 -6.71 0.04 1.40
N THR A 186 -5.76 0.16 2.33
CA THR A 186 -5.08 1.42 2.62
C THR A 186 -3.56 1.32 2.48
N GLU A 187 -2.96 2.37 1.92
CA GLU A 187 -1.51 2.65 1.98
C GLU A 187 -1.27 3.75 3.03
N LEU A 188 -0.24 3.59 3.85
CA LEU A 188 0.18 4.64 4.78
C LEU A 188 1.17 5.57 4.11
N VAL A 189 0.78 6.83 3.90
CA VAL A 189 1.61 7.84 3.25
C VAL A 189 1.89 9.03 4.18
N PRO A 190 3.09 9.63 4.14
CA PRO A 190 3.37 10.81 4.97
C PRO A 190 2.54 12.01 4.47
N LEU A 191 2.18 12.93 5.37
CA LEU A 191 1.40 14.14 5.03
C LEU A 191 2.01 14.92 3.86
N ALA A 192 3.34 15.00 3.78
CA ALA A 192 4.04 15.69 2.69
C ALA A 192 3.78 15.10 1.29
N ARG A 193 3.28 13.87 1.19
CA ARG A 193 2.93 13.21 -0.08
C ARG A 193 1.46 13.38 -0.46
N ILE A 194 0.63 13.92 0.42
CA ILE A 194 -0.80 14.13 0.16
C ILE A 194 -1.01 15.33 -0.75
N GLY A 195 -1.87 15.15 -1.75
CA GLY A 195 -2.27 16.18 -2.69
C GLY A 195 -3.74 16.13 -3.08
N PRO A 196 -4.21 17.10 -3.90
CA PRO A 196 -5.56 17.10 -4.43
C PRO A 196 -5.91 15.78 -5.15
N GLY A 197 -7.10 15.24 -4.87
CA GLY A 197 -7.60 13.96 -5.39
C GLY A 197 -7.31 12.75 -4.49
N ASP A 198 -6.50 12.90 -3.44
CA ASP A 198 -6.22 11.81 -2.50
C ASP A 198 -7.40 11.56 -1.55
N CYS A 199 -7.79 10.29 -1.42
CA CYS A 199 -8.88 9.86 -0.56
C CYS A 199 -8.35 9.17 0.70
N LEU A 200 -8.89 9.52 1.86
CA LEU A 200 -8.43 9.07 3.18
C LEU A 200 -9.59 8.47 3.98
N THR A 201 -9.35 7.32 4.61
CA THR A 201 -10.33 6.72 5.53
C THR A 201 -10.41 7.47 6.86
N LYS A 202 -9.32 8.14 7.26
CA LYS A 202 -9.20 8.90 8.50
C LYS A 202 -8.16 10.00 8.37
N TRP A 203 -8.38 11.13 9.06
CA TRP A 203 -7.35 12.14 9.27
C TRP A 203 -6.65 11.91 10.62
N GLN A 204 -5.32 11.94 10.62
CA GLN A 204 -4.52 11.85 11.85
C GLN A 204 -3.26 12.71 11.77
N ILE A 205 -3.01 13.43 12.86
CA ILE A 205 -2.01 14.51 12.96
C ILE A 205 -0.62 13.99 13.36
N SER A 206 -0.51 12.72 13.77
CA SER A 206 0.75 12.06 14.07
C SER A 206 0.96 10.87 13.14
N GLY A 207 2.00 10.93 12.32
CA GLY A 207 2.46 9.83 11.47
C GLY A 207 1.93 9.86 10.04
N PHE A 208 1.52 8.69 9.56
CA PHE A 208 1.12 8.45 8.16
C PHE A 208 -0.40 8.50 8.03
N LEU A 209 -0.90 9.00 6.90
CA LEU A 209 -2.32 9.05 6.56
C LEU A 209 -2.71 7.80 5.76
N PRO A 210 -3.88 7.17 6.05
CA PRO A 210 -4.37 5.99 5.35
C PRO A 210 -5.03 6.36 4.02
N LEU A 211 -4.23 6.41 2.96
CA LEU A 211 -4.65 6.60 1.57
C LEU A 211 -5.43 5.38 1.09
N ILE A 212 -6.57 5.60 0.43
CA ILE A 212 -7.46 4.56 -0.10
C ILE A 212 -7.87 4.91 -1.52
N ASP A 213 -8.16 3.88 -2.34
CA ASP A 213 -8.79 4.09 -3.64
C ASP A 213 -10.14 4.78 -3.46
N CYS A 214 -10.32 5.95 -4.08
CA CYS A 214 -11.54 6.76 -3.94
C CYS A 214 -12.84 6.03 -4.32
N ARG A 215 -12.79 4.94 -5.10
CA ARG A 215 -13.96 4.12 -5.44
C ARG A 215 -14.51 3.36 -4.22
N LEU A 216 -13.67 3.14 -3.22
CA LEU A 216 -14.05 2.59 -1.93
C LEU A 216 -14.58 3.69 -1.01
N GLU A 217 -15.29 3.27 0.03
CA GLU A 217 -15.80 4.20 1.03
C GLU A 217 -14.64 4.87 1.78
N HIS A 218 -14.67 6.19 1.86
CA HIS A 218 -13.66 6.99 2.53
C HIS A 218 -14.29 8.19 3.22
N ARG A 219 -13.59 8.80 4.18
CA ARG A 219 -14.16 9.90 4.98
C ARG A 219 -13.77 11.26 4.43
N PHE A 220 -12.59 11.38 3.86
CA PHE A 220 -12.03 12.63 3.37
C PHE A 220 -11.49 12.49 1.96
N GLU A 221 -11.68 13.51 1.13
CA GLU A 221 -10.95 13.68 -0.11
C GLU A 221 -10.27 15.04 -0.11
N VAL A 222 -8.98 15.08 -0.41
CA VAL A 222 -8.22 16.33 -0.41
C VAL A 222 -8.54 17.08 -1.69
N TYR A 223 -9.03 18.32 -1.59
CA TYR A 223 -9.31 19.13 -2.79
C TYR A 223 -8.31 20.26 -2.97
N ALA A 224 -7.55 20.62 -1.93
CA ALA A 224 -6.51 21.62 -2.03
C ALA A 224 -5.47 21.47 -0.91
N VAL A 225 -4.24 21.87 -1.21
CA VAL A 225 -3.14 22.03 -0.25
C VAL A 225 -2.48 23.38 -0.53
N PHE A 226 -2.20 24.17 0.51
CA PHE A 226 -1.46 25.42 0.38
C PHE A 226 -0.64 25.71 1.63
N THR A 227 0.27 26.68 1.55
CA THR A 227 1.13 27.08 2.68
C THR A 227 0.78 28.50 3.11
N LEU A 228 0.59 28.72 4.41
CA LEU A 228 0.38 30.05 4.97
C LEU A 228 1.67 30.88 4.91
N PRO A 229 1.57 32.22 4.84
CA PRO A 229 2.73 33.10 4.80
C PRO A 229 3.70 32.87 5.97
N ASP A 230 4.98 33.05 5.68
CA ASP A 230 6.05 33.00 6.67
C ASP A 230 5.94 34.16 7.67
N GLY A 231 6.41 33.96 8.90
CA GLY A 231 6.42 35.01 9.92
C GLY A 231 6.40 34.47 11.35
N ALA A 232 6.22 35.38 12.30
CA ALA A 232 5.94 35.02 13.69
C ALA A 232 4.59 34.28 13.79
N TRP A 233 4.45 33.41 14.79
CA TRP A 233 3.20 32.70 15.05
C TRP A 233 2.06 33.70 15.31
N PRO A 234 1.01 33.73 14.47
CA PRO A 234 -0.03 34.76 14.56
C PRO A 234 -1.14 34.42 15.59
N GLY A 235 -1.07 33.25 16.24
CA GLY A 235 -2.12 32.74 17.12
C GLY A 235 -3.05 31.76 16.42
N ASP A 236 -3.65 30.84 17.19
CA ASP A 236 -4.51 29.78 16.65
C ASP A 236 -5.73 30.34 15.89
N GLU A 237 -6.38 31.38 16.41
CA GLU A 237 -7.55 32.00 15.77
C GLU A 237 -7.21 32.64 14.41
N ALA A 238 -6.05 33.28 14.31
CA ALA A 238 -5.61 33.90 13.07
C ALA A 238 -5.29 32.83 12.02
N VAL A 239 -4.63 31.73 12.42
CA VAL A 239 -4.37 30.59 11.55
C VAL A 239 -5.67 29.92 11.09
N ALA A 240 -6.59 29.66 12.01
CA ALA A 240 -7.88 29.02 11.69
C ALA A 240 -8.70 29.84 10.70
N ARG A 241 -8.78 31.17 10.91
CA ARG A 241 -9.45 32.09 9.97
C ARG A 241 -8.79 32.10 8.60
N ALA A 242 -7.46 32.23 8.54
CA ALA A 242 -6.73 32.20 7.26
C ALA A 242 -6.88 30.87 6.52
N ALA A 243 -6.91 29.74 7.27
CA ALA A 243 -7.12 28.42 6.71
C ALA A 243 -8.53 28.26 6.13
N ASP A 244 -9.59 28.60 6.89
CA ASP A 244 -10.97 28.52 6.40
C ASP A 244 -11.20 29.43 5.19
N GLU A 245 -10.73 30.67 5.23
CA GLU A 245 -10.84 31.60 4.10
C GLU A 245 -10.13 31.06 2.85
N GLY A 246 -8.90 30.56 3.00
CA GLY A 246 -8.12 29.98 1.91
C GLY A 246 -8.75 28.71 1.33
N CYS A 247 -9.33 27.86 2.18
CA CYS A 247 -10.06 26.66 1.77
C CYS A 247 -11.40 26.98 1.12
N ARG A 248 -12.15 27.98 1.62
CA ARG A 248 -13.42 28.45 1.03
C ARG A 248 -13.21 29.04 -0.35
N SER A 249 -12.20 29.91 -0.53
CA SER A 249 -11.89 30.49 -1.83
C SER A 249 -11.60 29.42 -2.89
N ARG A 250 -10.86 28.37 -2.53
CA ARG A 250 -10.55 27.23 -3.42
C ARG A 250 -11.75 26.33 -3.66
N TRP A 251 -12.61 26.15 -2.65
CA TRP A 251 -13.88 25.43 -2.80
C TRP A 251 -14.77 26.10 -3.84
N ASP A 252 -14.96 27.42 -3.71
CA ASP A 252 -15.80 28.19 -4.64
C ASP A 252 -15.24 28.16 -6.07
N ALA A 253 -13.91 28.19 -6.22
CA ALA A 253 -13.27 28.09 -7.52
C ALA A 253 -13.43 26.71 -8.19
N LEU A 254 -13.40 25.62 -7.42
CA LEU A 254 -13.49 24.26 -7.95
C LEU A 254 -14.94 23.79 -8.15
N PHE A 255 -15.82 24.14 -7.23
CA PHE A 255 -17.16 23.55 -7.14
C PHE A 255 -18.29 24.59 -7.21
N GLY A 256 -17.98 25.87 -7.12
CA GLY A 256 -18.96 26.92 -6.89
C GLY A 256 -19.55 26.88 -5.47
N PRO A 257 -20.45 27.83 -5.15
CA PRO A 257 -21.01 27.99 -3.80
C PRO A 257 -21.88 26.81 -3.36
N ALA A 258 -22.36 26.00 -4.31
CA ALA A 258 -23.18 24.82 -4.02
C ALA A 258 -22.35 23.61 -3.56
N GLY A 259 -21.04 23.60 -3.85
CA GLY A 259 -20.17 22.45 -3.61
C GLY A 259 -20.33 21.32 -4.62
N PRO A 260 -19.50 20.27 -4.52
CA PRO A 260 -19.59 19.12 -5.42
C PRO A 260 -20.87 18.34 -5.14
N ARG A 261 -21.46 17.77 -6.21
CA ARG A 261 -22.63 16.90 -6.11
C ARG A 261 -22.15 15.47 -5.81
N LEU A 262 -22.61 14.90 -4.69
CA LEU A 262 -22.36 13.50 -4.39
C LEU A 262 -23.28 12.59 -5.24
N PRO A 263 -22.84 11.37 -5.62
CA PRO A 263 -23.63 10.46 -6.47
C PRO A 263 -25.01 10.11 -5.90
N ASP A 264 -25.15 10.11 -4.59
CA ASP A 264 -26.40 9.82 -3.87
C ASP A 264 -27.24 11.07 -3.57
N GLY A 265 -26.88 12.23 -4.14
CA GLY A 265 -27.59 13.49 -3.98
C GLY A 265 -27.35 14.20 -2.65
N ARG A 266 -26.57 13.63 -1.72
CA ARG A 266 -26.18 14.31 -0.47
C ARG A 266 -25.28 15.51 -0.76
N ARG A 267 -25.23 16.44 0.20
CA ARG A 267 -24.26 17.55 0.18
C ARG A 267 -22.91 17.08 0.71
N ALA A 268 -21.85 17.53 0.05
CA ALA A 268 -20.52 17.44 0.63
C ALA A 268 -20.30 18.55 1.67
N GLY A 269 -19.54 18.24 2.70
CA GLY A 269 -19.02 19.18 3.68
C GLY A 269 -17.63 19.65 3.30
N ARG A 270 -17.25 20.79 3.87
CA ARG A 270 -15.89 21.34 3.81
C ARG A 270 -15.27 21.24 5.19
N HIS A 271 -14.06 20.69 5.26
CA HIS A 271 -13.23 20.65 6.46
C HIS A 271 -11.83 21.15 6.12
N TYR A 272 -11.10 21.66 7.11
CA TYR A 272 -9.70 22.08 6.93
C TYR A 272 -8.84 21.59 8.09
N GLU A 273 -7.58 21.37 7.78
CA GLU A 273 -6.56 20.94 8.72
C GLU A 273 -5.41 21.94 8.63
N ALA A 274 -5.11 22.57 9.76
CA ALA A 274 -4.25 23.74 9.84
C ALA A 274 -3.09 23.52 10.81
N PRO A 275 -1.95 24.20 10.61
CA PRO A 275 -0.77 24.02 11.43
C PRO A 275 -0.97 24.66 12.82
N VAL A 276 -0.77 23.89 13.89
CA VAL A 276 -0.62 24.44 15.25
C VAL A 276 0.81 24.97 15.53
N LEU A 277 1.03 25.62 16.66
CA LEU A 277 2.32 26.22 17.07
C LEU A 277 3.53 25.28 16.87
N ASP A 278 3.41 24.00 17.20
CA ASP A 278 4.53 23.05 17.05
C ASP A 278 4.87 22.74 15.59
N HIS A 279 3.89 22.76 14.69
CA HIS A 279 4.16 22.69 13.25
C HIS A 279 4.90 23.95 12.80
N TRP A 280 4.47 25.12 13.28
CA TRP A 280 5.08 26.41 12.94
C TRP A 280 6.55 26.50 13.37
N LYS A 281 6.87 26.03 14.59
CA LYS A 281 8.27 25.90 15.08
C LYS A 281 9.12 25.01 14.18
N LYS A 282 8.52 23.99 13.57
CA LYS A 282 9.15 23.08 12.59
C LYS A 282 9.09 23.62 11.15
N LYS A 283 8.70 24.89 10.96
CA LYS A 283 8.50 25.54 9.67
C LYS A 283 7.47 24.87 8.76
N ASN A 284 6.59 24.05 9.33
CA ASN A 284 5.43 23.51 8.62
C ASN A 284 4.24 24.46 8.79
N ARG A 285 3.86 25.11 7.68
CA ARG A 285 2.73 26.06 7.59
C ARG A 285 1.64 25.58 6.63
N GLN A 286 1.62 24.27 6.34
CA GLN A 286 0.70 23.68 5.38
C GLN A 286 -0.72 23.64 5.91
N VAL A 287 -1.67 24.09 5.10
CA VAL A 287 -3.11 23.89 5.27
C VAL A 287 -3.56 22.86 4.24
N THR A 288 -4.33 21.87 4.71
CA THR A 288 -4.98 20.88 3.85
C THR A 288 -6.49 21.09 3.88
N CYS A 289 -7.11 21.20 2.71
CA CYS A 289 -8.55 21.36 2.57
C CYS A 289 -9.19 20.03 2.14
N LEU A 290 -10.24 19.64 2.84
CA LEU A 290 -10.84 18.32 2.77
C LEU A 290 -12.32 18.42 2.44
N VAL A 291 -12.77 17.62 1.48
CA VAL A 291 -14.17 17.30 1.27
C VAL A 291 -14.57 16.21 2.25
N THR A 292 -15.74 16.32 2.85
CA THR A 292 -16.33 15.29 3.72
C THR A 292 -17.76 14.98 3.29
N GLY A 293 -18.30 13.83 3.70
CA GLY A 293 -19.74 13.59 3.59
C GLY A 293 -20.48 14.22 4.78
N THR A 294 -21.56 14.96 4.53
CA THR A 294 -22.37 15.57 5.63
C THR A 294 -23.16 14.56 6.44
N ALA A 295 -23.44 13.38 5.87
CA ALA A 295 -24.17 12.30 6.52
C ALA A 295 -23.62 10.93 6.08
N GLY A 296 -22.48 10.52 6.62
CA GLY A 296 -21.81 9.25 6.28
C GLY A 296 -20.63 9.41 5.30
N PRO A 297 -19.98 8.29 4.91
CA PRO A 297 -18.77 8.33 4.08
C PRO A 297 -19.04 8.85 2.65
N LEU A 298 -17.96 9.21 1.97
CA LEU A 298 -17.89 9.48 0.55
C LEU A 298 -17.64 8.18 -0.22
N ARG A 299 -18.04 8.15 -1.49
CA ARG A 299 -17.72 7.09 -2.45
C ARG A 299 -17.57 7.69 -3.84
N GLY A 300 -16.46 7.36 -4.50
CA GLY A 300 -16.03 8.05 -5.70
C GLY A 300 -15.31 9.36 -5.36
N SER A 301 -14.40 9.76 -6.24
CA SER A 301 -13.75 11.07 -6.17
C SER A 301 -14.71 12.16 -6.65
N VAL A 302 -14.70 13.30 -5.99
CA VAL A 302 -15.47 14.49 -6.35
C VAL A 302 -14.58 15.65 -6.80
N VAL A 303 -13.26 15.53 -6.62
CA VAL A 303 -12.28 16.50 -7.12
C VAL A 303 -12.04 16.25 -8.61
N PRO A 304 -12.26 17.25 -9.49
CA PRO A 304 -11.93 17.13 -10.91
C PRO A 304 -10.44 16.82 -11.09
N ARG A 305 -10.12 15.86 -11.97
CA ARG A 305 -8.74 15.55 -12.38
C ARG A 305 -8.26 16.46 -13.51
#